data_AF-A0AAD4EKC2-F1
#
_entry.id   AF-A0AAD4EKC2-F1
#
_cell.length_a   1.000
_cell.length_b   1.000
_cell.length_c   1.000
_cell.angle_alpha   90.00
_cell.angle_beta   90.00
_cell.angle_gamma   90.00
#
_symmetry.space_group_name_H-M   'P 1'
#
loop_
_entity.id
_entity.type
_entity.pdbx_description
1 polymer ?
#
loop_
_entity_poly.entity_id
_entity_poly.type
_entity_poly.pdbx_seq_one_letter_code
_entity_poly.pdbx_strand_id
1 'polypeptide(L)'
;MFDVITLSQFLSIQEKGVSAWSFEPDYETINSPLVHAHMEIAFLPDPASASRVQSNLPLPKLNEVYYWEIKMFDLPETTTVAIGLATKPYQPFRLPGLNPFSVAYHSNGGKCYNYPFTASPFGPLLKGDVPGVGYCPRPKTSELYSEFYSSSRTSRK
;
A
#
# COMPACT_ATOMS: atom_id res chain seq x y z
N MET A 1 -13.43 22.07 6.36
CA MET A 1 -13.70 21.07 5.31
C MET A 1 -12.53 21.16 4.35
N PHE A 2 -11.48 20.37 4.57
CA PHE A 2 -10.34 20.33 3.66
C PHE A 2 -10.47 19.03 2.88
N ASP A 3 -10.96 19.15 1.65
CA ASP A 3 -10.93 18.03 0.73
C ASP A 3 -9.46 17.72 0.44
N VAL A 4 -9.05 16.50 0.76
CA VAL A 4 -7.69 15.98 0.54
C VAL A 4 -7.33 15.94 -0.95
N ILE A 5 -8.34 16.08 -1.82
CA ILE A 5 -8.24 16.10 -3.27
C ILE A 5 -8.73 17.43 -3.82
N THR A 6 -8.13 17.89 -4.92
CA THR A 6 -8.59 19.07 -5.65
C THR A 6 -9.87 18.75 -6.44
N LEU A 7 -10.59 19.79 -6.90
CA LEU A 7 -11.74 19.61 -7.79
C LEU A 7 -11.38 18.86 -9.07
N SER A 8 -10.21 19.14 -9.66
CA SER A 8 -9.74 18.44 -10.86
C SER A 8 -9.48 16.95 -10.60
N GLN A 9 -8.90 16.61 -9.45
CA GLN A 9 -8.70 15.22 -9.03
C GLN A 9 -10.04 14.52 -8.78
N PHE A 10 -10.98 15.20 -8.12
CA PHE A 10 -12.33 14.69 -7.89
C PHE A 10 -13.05 14.37 -9.21
N LEU A 11 -13.06 15.31 -10.16
CA LEU A 11 -13.68 15.10 -11.46
C LEU A 11 -13.01 13.95 -12.24
N SER A 12 -11.67 13.85 -12.19
CA SER A 12 -10.94 12.74 -12.80
C SER A 12 -11.33 11.38 -12.20
N ILE A 13 -11.52 11.31 -10.88
CA ILE A 13 -11.99 10.10 -10.19
C ILE A 13 -13.41 9.75 -10.63
N GLN A 14 -14.31 10.74 -10.72
CA GLN A 14 -15.69 10.51 -11.17
C GLN A 14 -15.75 10.01 -12.62
N GLU A 15 -14.92 10.55 -13.50
CA GLU A 15 -14.90 10.18 -14.92
C GLU A 15 -14.25 8.81 -15.17
N LYS A 16 -13.12 8.53 -14.53
CA LYS A 16 -12.30 7.34 -14.81
C LYS A 16 -12.49 6.19 -13.83
N GLY A 17 -13.19 6.42 -12.71
CA GLY A 17 -13.31 5.45 -11.64
C GLY A 17 -11.94 5.00 -11.11
N VAL A 18 -11.77 3.69 -10.90
CA VAL A 18 -10.51 3.09 -10.39
C VAL A 18 -9.32 3.39 -11.31
N SER A 19 -9.54 3.55 -12.62
CA SER A 19 -8.49 3.87 -13.59
C SER A 19 -7.93 5.30 -13.44
N ALA A 20 -8.48 6.12 -12.54
CA ALA A 20 -7.88 7.40 -12.16
C ALA A 20 -6.58 7.22 -11.37
N TRP A 21 -6.42 6.10 -10.67
CA TRP A 21 -5.23 5.80 -9.88
C TRP A 21 -4.15 5.15 -10.75
N SER A 22 -2.93 5.63 -10.58
CA SER A 22 -1.71 5.07 -11.14
C SER A 22 -0.58 5.18 -10.13
N PHE A 23 0.36 4.24 -10.15
CA PHE A 23 1.59 4.35 -9.38
C PHE A 23 2.62 5.19 -10.14
N GLU A 24 3.22 6.14 -9.44
CA GLU A 24 4.20 7.06 -10.00
C GLU A 24 5.58 6.74 -9.46
N PRO A 25 6.44 6.06 -10.25
CA PRO A 25 7.81 5.79 -9.85
C PRO A 25 8.61 7.10 -9.86
N ASP A 26 9.50 7.24 -8.90
CA ASP A 26 10.44 8.35 -8.83
C ASP A 26 11.66 8.02 -9.69
N TYR A 27 11.68 8.49 -10.93
CA TYR A 27 12.72 8.18 -11.91
C TYR A 27 14.10 8.77 -11.57
N GLU A 28 14.17 9.68 -10.59
CA GLU A 28 15.45 10.23 -10.13
C GLU A 28 16.17 9.27 -9.16
N THR A 29 15.46 8.25 -8.66
CA THR A 29 16.05 7.24 -7.78
C THR A 29 16.78 6.15 -8.56
N ILE A 30 17.94 5.73 -8.05
CA ILE A 30 18.81 4.71 -8.69
C ILE A 30 18.05 3.39 -8.94
N ASN A 31 17.16 3.00 -8.02
CA ASN A 31 16.41 1.75 -8.06
C ASN A 31 14.91 2.02 -8.20
N SER A 32 14.56 2.89 -9.14
CA SER A 32 13.18 3.22 -9.47
C SER A 32 12.41 1.98 -9.95
N PRO A 33 11.25 1.66 -9.36
CA PRO A 33 10.48 0.50 -9.79
C PRO A 33 9.86 0.72 -11.16
N LEU A 34 9.70 -0.36 -11.92
CA LEU A 34 8.98 -0.34 -13.19
C LEU A 34 7.47 -0.38 -12.91
N VAL A 35 6.71 0.50 -13.55
CA VAL A 35 5.24 0.49 -13.48
C VAL A 35 4.66 0.15 -14.86
N HIS A 36 3.96 -0.97 -14.96
CA HIS A 36 3.24 -1.41 -16.16
C HIS A 36 1.74 -1.22 -15.98
N ALA A 37 1.04 -0.84 -17.06
CA ALA A 37 -0.41 -0.64 -17.08
C ALA A 37 -0.94 0.17 -15.87
N HIS A 38 -0.14 1.13 -15.38
CA HIS A 38 -0.43 2.03 -14.26
C HIS A 38 -0.52 1.36 -12.86
N MET A 39 -0.76 0.06 -12.76
CA MET A 39 -1.09 -0.63 -11.49
C MET A 39 -0.21 -1.85 -11.19
N GLU A 40 0.58 -2.32 -12.16
CA GLU A 40 1.52 -3.42 -11.97
C GLU A 40 2.90 -2.87 -11.68
N ILE A 41 3.54 -3.34 -10.61
CA ILE A 41 4.81 -2.82 -10.11
C ILE A 41 5.83 -3.95 -10.10
N ALA A 42 6.98 -3.73 -10.74
CA ALA A 42 8.14 -4.59 -10.64
C ALA A 42 9.29 -3.85 -9.97
N PHE A 43 9.70 -4.32 -8.79
CA PHE A 43 10.86 -3.79 -8.08
C PHE A 43 12.14 -4.41 -8.63
N LEU A 44 13.13 -3.55 -8.89
CA LEU A 44 14.46 -4.00 -9.30
C LEU A 44 15.24 -4.50 -8.09
N PRO A 45 16.04 -5.58 -8.20
CA PRO A 45 16.83 -6.08 -7.09
C PRO A 45 17.87 -5.06 -6.64
N ASP A 46 17.84 -4.69 -5.36
CA ASP A 46 18.88 -3.91 -4.71
C ASP A 46 19.13 -4.45 -3.29
N PRO A 47 20.31 -5.03 -3.01
CA PRO A 47 20.65 -5.51 -1.69
C PRO A 47 20.95 -4.39 -0.68
N ALA A 48 21.19 -3.16 -1.13
CA ALA A 48 21.63 -2.05 -0.29
C ALA A 48 20.49 -1.17 0.24
N SER A 49 19.36 -1.09 -0.48
CA SER A 49 18.26 -0.20 -0.13
C SER A 49 16.89 -0.79 -0.46
N ALA A 50 15.89 -0.38 0.31
CA ALA A 50 14.49 -0.57 -0.08
C ALA A 50 14.11 0.43 -1.18
N SER A 51 13.22 0.01 -2.08
CA SER A 51 12.51 0.87 -3.03
C SER A 51 11.01 0.88 -2.71
N ARG A 52 10.31 1.91 -3.17
CA ARG A 52 8.86 2.06 -2.98
C ARG A 52 8.26 2.92 -4.08
N VAL A 53 6.94 2.87 -4.20
CA VAL A 53 6.16 3.68 -5.12
C VAL A 53 4.84 4.08 -4.46
N GLN A 54 4.32 5.27 -4.77
CA GLN A 54 3.05 5.77 -4.25
C GLN A 54 2.11 6.14 -5.40
N SER A 55 0.80 6.08 -5.15
CA SER A 55 -0.21 6.45 -6.16
C SER A 55 -0.21 7.95 -6.45
N ASN A 56 -0.54 8.33 -7.68
CA ASN A 56 -0.74 9.70 -8.14
C ASN A 56 -1.78 10.47 -7.30
N LEU A 57 -2.85 9.79 -6.91
CA LEU A 57 -3.96 10.34 -6.13
C LEU A 57 -3.98 9.78 -4.71
N PRO A 58 -4.26 10.60 -3.69
CA PRO A 58 -4.54 10.11 -2.35
C PRO A 58 -5.94 9.45 -2.31
N LEU A 59 -6.20 8.68 -1.26
CA LEU A 59 -7.56 8.23 -0.97
C LEU A 59 -8.42 9.46 -0.56
N PRO A 60 -9.58 9.68 -1.21
CA PRO A 60 -10.52 10.71 -0.79
C PRO A 60 -11.03 10.40 0.63
N LYS A 61 -11.69 11.39 1.25
CA LYS A 61 -12.36 11.18 2.54
C LYS A 61 -13.88 11.15 2.42
N LEU A 62 -14.42 10.93 1.22
CA LEU A 62 -15.87 10.93 1.01
C LEU A 62 -16.52 9.66 1.59
N ASN A 63 -16.00 8.49 1.22
CA ASN A 63 -16.53 7.21 1.69
C ASN A 63 -16.08 6.88 3.11
N GLU A 64 -16.88 6.05 3.79
CA GLU A 64 -16.53 5.51 5.12
C GLU A 64 -15.36 4.52 5.05
N VAL A 65 -15.32 3.70 4.01
CA VAL A 65 -14.31 2.67 3.80
C VAL A 65 -13.81 2.68 2.37
N TYR A 66 -12.50 2.50 2.21
CA TYR A 66 -11.84 2.21 0.94
C TYR A 66 -11.28 0.81 1.00
N TYR A 67 -11.37 0.09 -0.11
CA TYR A 67 -10.87 -1.27 -0.22
C TYR A 67 -10.10 -1.44 -1.52
N TRP A 68 -8.97 -2.13 -1.46
CA TRP A 68 -8.23 -2.57 -2.63
C TRP A 68 -7.53 -3.89 -2.36
N GLU A 69 -7.25 -4.63 -3.44
CA GLU A 69 -6.51 -5.89 -3.40
C GLU A 69 -5.21 -5.74 -4.19
N ILE A 70 -4.21 -6.52 -3.79
CA ILE A 70 -2.91 -6.57 -4.43
C ILE A 70 -2.63 -8.02 -4.72
N LYS A 71 -2.27 -8.36 -5.96
CA LYS A 71 -1.84 -9.71 -6.32
C LYS A 71 -0.32 -9.80 -6.26
N MET A 72 0.19 -10.77 -5.52
CA MET A 72 1.62 -11.11 -5.49
C MET A 72 1.97 -12.01 -6.67
N PHE A 73 2.35 -11.41 -7.80
CA PHE A 73 2.76 -12.18 -8.99
C PHE A 73 4.04 -12.99 -8.74
N ASP A 74 5.02 -12.37 -8.08
CA ASP A 74 6.26 -13.01 -7.66
C ASP A 74 6.72 -12.44 -6.31
N LEU A 75 7.31 -13.30 -5.48
CA LEU A 75 7.82 -12.92 -4.16
C LEU A 75 8.96 -13.86 -3.77
N PRO A 76 10.22 -13.54 -4.12
CA PRO A 76 11.38 -14.32 -3.71
C PRO A 76 11.52 -14.36 -2.18
N GLU A 77 11.95 -15.50 -1.62
CA GLU A 77 12.08 -15.69 -0.16
C GLU A 77 13.06 -14.69 0.49
N THR A 78 14.04 -14.19 -0.27
CA THR A 78 15.02 -13.20 0.18
C THR A 78 14.49 -11.77 0.17
N THR A 79 13.27 -11.53 -0.31
CA THR A 79 12.71 -10.20 -0.53
C THR A 79 11.61 -9.90 0.48
N THR A 80 11.73 -8.74 1.14
CA THR A 80 10.66 -8.21 1.98
C THR A 80 9.83 -7.22 1.19
N VAL A 81 8.52 -7.43 1.15
CA VAL A 81 7.55 -6.51 0.53
C VAL A 81 6.62 -5.99 1.62
N ALA A 82 6.27 -4.71 1.55
CA ALA A 82 5.28 -4.11 2.44
C ALA A 82 4.22 -3.35 1.64
N ILE A 83 2.95 -3.62 1.94
CA ILE A 83 1.79 -3.02 1.29
C ILE A 83 1.04 -2.18 2.31
N GLY A 84 0.68 -0.95 1.94
CA GLY A 84 -0.24 -0.18 2.77
C GLY A 84 -0.34 1.28 2.36
N LEU A 85 -0.51 2.15 3.35
CA LEU A 85 -0.70 3.58 3.17
C LEU A 85 0.47 4.34 3.78
N ALA A 86 0.86 5.42 3.11
CA ALA A 86 1.82 6.38 3.61
C ALA A 86 1.45 7.77 3.09
N THR A 87 1.67 8.81 3.87
CA THR A 87 1.51 10.19 3.39
C THR A 87 2.59 10.53 2.37
N LYS A 88 2.24 11.33 1.34
CA LYS A 88 3.22 11.92 0.43
C LYS A 88 3.78 13.23 1.03
N PRO A 89 5.08 13.51 0.92
CA PRO A 89 6.14 12.60 0.46
C PRO A 89 6.53 11.58 1.56
N TYR A 90 6.74 10.32 1.18
CA TYR A 90 7.29 9.30 2.07
C TYR A 90 8.82 9.15 1.87
N GLN A 91 9.58 8.51 2.77
CA GLN A 91 11.05 8.43 2.76
C GLN A 91 11.70 7.42 1.77
N PRO A 92 12.48 7.84 0.74
CA PRO A 92 13.03 7.06 -0.40
C PRO A 92 13.44 5.61 -0.18
N PHE A 93 13.95 5.30 1.00
CA PHE A 93 14.69 4.07 1.28
C PHE A 93 14.07 3.27 2.43
N ARG A 94 12.75 3.41 2.61
CA ARG A 94 11.99 2.83 3.72
C ARG A 94 10.70 2.19 3.23
N LEU A 95 10.40 1.03 3.83
CA LEU A 95 9.11 0.38 3.68
C LEU A 95 8.04 1.11 4.51
N PRO A 96 6.78 1.16 4.04
CA PRO A 96 5.67 1.69 4.82
C PRO A 96 5.45 0.89 6.12
N GLY A 97 4.82 1.51 7.11
CA GLY A 97 4.55 0.95 8.44
C GLY A 97 5.69 1.10 9.45
N LEU A 98 6.93 1.32 8.99
CA LEU A 98 8.12 1.44 9.85
C LEU A 98 8.46 2.89 10.25
N ASN A 99 7.84 3.88 9.60
CA ASN A 99 8.07 5.30 9.87
C ASN A 99 6.75 6.05 10.06
N PRO A 100 6.76 7.22 10.72
CA PRO A 100 5.55 7.98 11.01
C PRO A 100 4.68 8.24 9.76
N PHE A 101 3.37 8.34 10.01
CA PHE A 101 2.34 8.58 8.99
C PHE A 101 2.26 7.46 7.94
N SER A 102 2.51 6.22 8.36
CA SER A 102 2.38 5.06 7.49
C SER A 102 1.90 3.82 8.23
N VAL A 103 1.19 2.97 7.51
CA VAL A 103 0.71 1.66 7.97
C VAL A 103 0.93 0.65 6.87
N ALA A 104 1.37 -0.55 7.23
CA ALA A 104 1.60 -1.59 6.23
C ALA A 104 1.50 -3.00 6.78
N TYR A 105 1.19 -3.91 5.86
CA TYR A 105 1.32 -5.34 6.01
C TYR A 105 2.57 -5.81 5.27
N HIS A 106 3.48 -6.43 6.01
CA HIS A 106 4.78 -6.94 5.55
C HIS A 106 4.68 -8.41 5.19
N SER A 107 5.44 -8.83 4.18
CA SER A 107 5.44 -10.22 3.68
C SER A 107 5.88 -11.25 4.73
N ASN A 108 6.65 -10.84 5.73
CA ASN A 108 7.00 -11.68 6.89
C ASN A 108 5.82 -11.95 7.84
N GLY A 109 4.69 -11.30 7.61
CA GLY A 109 3.46 -11.48 8.36
C GLY A 109 3.17 -10.44 9.44
N GLY A 110 3.97 -9.39 9.54
CA GLY A 110 3.74 -8.29 10.47
C GLY A 110 2.84 -7.19 9.90
N LYS A 111 1.89 -6.71 10.70
CA LYS A 111 1.17 -5.44 10.48
C LYS A 111 1.82 -4.36 11.33
N CYS A 112 2.43 -3.36 10.70
CA CYS A 112 3.16 -2.30 11.37
C CYS A 112 2.46 -0.94 11.18
N TYR A 113 2.49 -0.11 12.22
CA TYR A 113 1.92 1.24 12.23
C TYR A 113 2.91 2.26 12.80
N ASN A 114 3.31 3.23 11.99
CA ASN A 114 4.21 4.35 12.30
C ASN A 114 5.62 4.01 12.81
N TYR A 115 5.87 2.79 13.27
CA TYR A 115 7.09 2.41 13.97
C TYR A 115 7.33 0.90 13.86
N PRO A 116 8.58 0.42 13.81
CA PRO A 116 8.90 -1.02 13.73
C PRO A 116 8.37 -1.84 14.92
N PHE A 117 8.25 -1.24 16.11
CA PHE A 117 7.87 -1.94 17.34
C PHE A 117 6.36 -2.09 17.55
N THR A 118 5.53 -1.60 16.62
CA THR A 118 4.06 -1.78 16.65
C THR A 118 3.60 -2.99 15.84
N ALA A 119 4.53 -3.83 15.39
CA ALA A 119 4.25 -5.01 14.59
C ALA A 119 3.31 -5.97 15.33
N SER A 120 2.13 -6.23 14.75
CA SER A 120 1.21 -7.27 15.21
C SER A 120 1.21 -8.44 14.22
N PRO A 121 1.22 -9.69 14.69
CA PRO A 121 1.26 -10.86 13.80
C PRO A 121 -0.07 -11.02 13.06
N PHE A 122 0.00 -11.31 11.77
CA PHE A 122 -1.16 -11.61 10.93
C PHE A 122 -0.98 -12.87 10.09
N GLY A 123 0.25 -13.13 9.63
CA GLY A 123 0.61 -14.32 8.85
C GLY A 123 1.36 -13.94 7.57
N PRO A 124 2.32 -14.75 7.11
CA PRO A 124 3.19 -14.39 5.98
C PRO A 124 2.43 -14.35 4.65
N LEU A 125 2.98 -13.60 3.70
CA LEU A 125 2.51 -13.57 2.31
C LEU A 125 3.36 -14.48 1.44
N LEU A 126 2.72 -15.13 0.48
CA LEU A 126 3.35 -16.00 -0.49
C LEU A 126 3.08 -15.53 -1.92
N LYS A 127 3.89 -16.03 -2.86
CA LYS A 127 3.61 -15.91 -4.28
C LYS A 127 2.21 -16.45 -4.59
N GLY A 128 1.44 -15.69 -5.35
CA GLY A 128 0.06 -16.01 -5.72
C GLY A 128 -0.99 -15.49 -4.73
N ASP A 129 -0.59 -15.02 -3.55
CA ASP A 129 -1.52 -14.44 -2.59
C ASP A 129 -2.14 -13.15 -3.11
N VAL A 130 -3.38 -12.89 -2.69
CA VAL A 130 -4.12 -11.67 -2.96
C VAL A 130 -4.54 -11.02 -1.63
N PRO A 131 -3.64 -10.29 -0.95
CA PRO A 131 -4.01 -9.50 0.22
C PRO A 131 -4.97 -8.37 -0.15
N GLY A 132 -6.05 -8.24 0.62
CA GLY A 132 -6.96 -7.09 0.61
C GLY A 132 -6.64 -6.12 1.73
N VAL A 133 -6.82 -4.83 1.48
CA VAL A 133 -6.63 -3.75 2.45
C VAL A 133 -7.91 -2.93 2.54
N GLY A 134 -8.50 -2.87 3.72
CA GLY A 134 -9.60 -1.98 4.07
C GLY A 134 -9.09 -0.79 4.87
N TYR A 135 -9.46 0.43 4.50
CA TYR A 135 -9.08 1.65 5.21
C TYR A 135 -10.30 2.50 5.53
N CYS A 136 -10.45 2.88 6.80
CA CYS A 136 -11.47 3.82 7.25
C CYS A 136 -10.81 5.18 7.59
N PRO A 137 -11.02 6.24 6.78
CA PRO A 137 -10.43 7.55 7.05
C PRO A 137 -11.01 8.26 8.29
N ARG A 138 -12.19 7.84 8.74
CA ARG A 138 -12.87 8.34 9.93
C ARG A 138 -13.28 7.16 10.82
N PRO A 139 -12.31 6.52 11.50
CA PRO A 139 -12.63 5.43 12.40
C PRO A 139 -13.50 5.96 13.54
N LYS A 140 -14.51 5.18 13.96
CA LYS A 140 -15.40 5.52 15.08
C LYS A 140 -14.69 5.42 16.44
N THR A 141 -13.50 4.81 16.47
CA THR A 141 -12.63 4.64 17.63
C THR A 141 -11.27 5.31 17.34
N SER A 142 -10.50 5.67 18.37
CA SER A 142 -9.21 6.38 18.25
C SER A 142 -8.08 5.60 17.54
N GLU A 143 -8.32 4.38 17.10
CA GLU A 143 -7.37 3.59 16.31
C GLU A 143 -7.55 3.89 14.83
N LEU A 144 -6.48 4.24 14.11
CA LEU A 144 -6.53 4.28 12.65
C LEU A 144 -6.86 2.88 12.15
N TYR A 145 -8.08 2.71 11.65
CA TYR A 145 -8.57 1.40 11.27
C TYR A 145 -8.14 1.08 9.84
N SER A 146 -7.03 0.34 9.74
CA SER A 146 -6.66 -0.39 8.53
C SER A 146 -6.75 -1.89 8.82
N GLU A 147 -7.66 -2.57 8.15
CA GLU A 147 -7.74 -4.02 8.20
C GLU A 147 -7.02 -4.59 6.97
N PHE A 148 -6.26 -5.66 7.21
CA PHE A 148 -5.72 -6.46 6.12
C PHE A 148 -6.40 -7.82 6.17
N TYR A 149 -6.72 -8.32 4.99
CA TYR A 149 -7.34 -9.61 4.71
C TYR A 149 -6.40 -10.39 3.78
N SER A 150 -6.31 -11.71 3.93
CA SER A 150 -5.60 -12.57 2.98
C SER A 150 -6.53 -13.68 2.51
N SER A 151 -6.70 -13.79 1.19
CA SER A 151 -7.58 -14.79 0.56
C SER A 151 -7.04 -16.22 0.65
N SER A 152 -5.78 -16.42 1.10
CA SER A 152 -5.12 -17.74 1.11
C SER A 152 -5.62 -18.75 2.15
N ARG A 153 -6.78 -18.51 2.80
CA ARG A 153 -7.42 -19.48 3.72
C ARG A 153 -8.92 -19.70 3.52
N THR A 154 -9.38 -19.82 2.28
CA THR A 154 -10.67 -20.50 1.98
C THR A 154 -10.46 -21.88 1.35
N SER A 155 -10.14 -22.86 2.21
CA SER A 155 -10.58 -24.28 2.15
C SER A 155 -9.54 -25.21 2.76
N ARG A 156 -9.62 -25.43 4.07
CA ARG A 156 -9.63 -26.79 4.64
C ARG A 156 -10.61 -26.77 5.81
N LYS A 157 -11.62 -27.65 5.70
CA LYS A 157 -12.51 -28.06 6.79
C LYS A 157 -11.71 -28.65 7.93
#